data_AF-A0A7V1REC0-F1
#
_entry.id   AF-A0A7V1REC0-F1
#
_cell.length_a   1.000
_cell.length_b   1.000
_cell.length_c   1.000
_cell.angle_alpha   90.00
_cell.angle_beta   90.00
_cell.angle_gamma   90.00
#
_symmetry.space_group_name_H-M   'P 1'
#
loop_
_entity.id
_entity.type
_entity.pdbx_description
1 polymer ?
#
loop_
_entity_poly.entity_id
_entity_poly.type
_entity_poly.pdbx_seq_one_letter_code
_entity_poly.pdbx_strand_id
1 'polypeptide(L)'
;GEEFVILLPGAASSQSRRVLERVRRSVQNHSWPLRQVTVSIGVATLSPAVATPSELVDLADQALYASKQAGRNRVTHAADMAPQPCAPCLPGESPHPCG
;
A
#
# COMPACT_ATOMS: atom_id res chain seq x y z
N GLY A 1 -12.23 0.68 12.51
CA GLY A 1 -11.40 0.24 11.38
C GLY A 1 -11.83 1.03 10.16
N GLU A 2 -10.90 1.72 9.51
CA GLU A 2 -11.13 2.52 8.30
C GLU A 2 -10.19 2.03 7.18
N GLU A 3 -9.98 0.71 7.09
CA GLU A 3 -9.05 0.09 6.16
C GLU A 3 -9.81 -0.59 5.02
N PHE A 4 -9.33 -0.37 3.80
CA PHE A 4 -9.93 -0.88 2.57
C PHE A 4 -8.85 -1.50 1.71
N VAL A 5 -9.16 -2.63 1.09
CA VAL A 5 -8.28 -3.32 0.15
C VAL A 5 -8.87 -3.25 -1.24
N ILE A 6 -8.04 -2.96 -2.24
CA ILE A 6 -8.42 -2.94 -3.66
C ILE A 6 -7.53 -3.96 -4.38
N LEU A 7 -8.17 -4.98 -4.96
CA LEU A 7 -7.50 -5.95 -5.83
C LEU A 7 -7.64 -5.50 -7.30
N LEU A 8 -6.52 -5.47 -8.03
CA LEU A 8 -6.47 -5.07 -9.44
C LEU A 8 -5.91 -6.21 -10.31
N PRO A 9 -6.74 -7.19 -10.71
CA PRO A 9 -6.29 -8.30 -11.55
C PRO A 9 -5.72 -7.81 -12.88
N GLY A 10 -4.58 -8.37 -13.28
CA GLY A 10 -3.92 -8.04 -14.55
C GLY A 10 -3.32 -6.64 -14.63
N ALA A 11 -3.31 -5.87 -13.54
CA ALA A 11 -2.72 -4.54 -13.53
C ALA A 11 -1.21 -4.62 -13.28
N ALA A 12 -0.42 -4.18 -14.27
CA ALA A 12 1.01 -3.95 -14.06
C ALA A 12 1.25 -2.77 -13.10
N SER A 13 2.46 -2.68 -12.55
CA SER A 13 2.87 -1.67 -11.57
C SER A 13 2.61 -0.21 -12.02
N SER A 14 2.77 0.12 -13.30
CA SER A 14 2.47 1.47 -13.81
C SER A 14 0.95 1.75 -13.92
N GLN A 15 0.18 0.71 -14.28
CA GLN A 15 -1.27 0.80 -14.39
C GLN A 15 -1.93 0.89 -13.02
N SER A 16 -1.48 0.10 -12.05
CA SER A 16 -1.99 0.12 -10.68
C SER A 16 -1.82 1.51 -10.04
N ARG A 17 -0.63 2.11 -10.16
CA ARG A 17 -0.36 3.50 -9.72
C ARG A 17 -1.34 4.49 -10.34
N ARG A 18 -1.54 4.45 -11.66
CA ARG A 18 -2.46 5.37 -12.36
C ARG A 18 -3.90 5.24 -11.88
N VAL A 19 -4.39 4.01 -11.71
CA VAL A 19 -5.76 3.74 -11.23
C VAL A 19 -5.91 4.26 -9.80
N LEU A 20 -4.95 3.97 -8.93
CA LEU A 20 -5.04 4.34 -7.52
C LEU A 20 -4.85 5.85 -7.30
N GLU A 21 -4.06 6.53 -8.14
CA GLU A 21 -4.01 8.00 -8.14
C GLU A 21 -5.33 8.65 -8.60
N ARG A 22 -6.09 7.97 -9.46
CA ARG A 22 -7.45 8.40 -9.80
C ARG A 22 -8.36 8.25 -8.58
N VAL A 23 -8.31 7.12 -7.90
CA VAL A 23 -9.09 6.88 -6.66
C VAL A 23 -8.76 7.93 -5.60
N ARG A 24 -7.47 8.17 -5.32
CA ARG A 24 -7.01 9.17 -4.35
C ARG A 24 -7.57 10.56 -4.65
N ARG A 25 -7.48 11.00 -5.92
CA ARG A 25 -8.03 12.30 -6.37
C ARG A 25 -9.55 12.35 -6.28
N SER A 26 -10.24 11.27 -6.66
CA SER A 26 -11.70 11.19 -6.54
C SER A 26 -12.15 11.35 -5.08
N VAL A 27 -11.46 10.70 -4.14
CA VAL A 27 -11.74 10.84 -2.69
C VAL A 27 -11.45 12.26 -2.22
N GLN A 28 -10.29 12.82 -2.55
CA GLN A 28 -9.89 14.16 -2.13
C GLN A 28 -10.85 15.24 -2.65
N ASN A 29 -11.31 15.11 -3.89
CA ASN A 29 -12.14 16.11 -4.57
C ASN A 29 -13.64 15.90 -4.34
N HIS A 30 -14.03 14.82 -3.67
CA HIS A 30 -15.43 14.59 -3.34
C HIS A 30 -15.90 15.59 -2.28
N SER A 31 -17.11 16.14 -2.47
CA SER A 31 -17.71 17.09 -1.54
C SER A 31 -18.32 16.33 -0.36
N TRP A 32 -17.48 15.98 0.61
CA TRP A 32 -17.91 15.32 1.84
C TRP A 32 -18.73 16.27 2.72
N PRO A 33 -19.87 15.82 3.28
CA PRO A 33 -20.80 16.71 3.99
C PRO A 33 -20.29 17.24 5.33
N LEU A 34 -19.35 16.54 5.98
CA LEU A 34 -18.90 16.86 7.34
C LEU A 34 -17.50 17.49 7.39
N ARG A 35 -16.56 16.97 6.62
CA ARG A 35 -15.16 17.42 6.60
C ARG A 35 -14.47 16.92 5.34
N GLN A 36 -13.38 17.56 4.95
CA GLN A 36 -12.52 17.06 3.89
C GLN A 36 -11.92 15.70 4.27
N VAL A 37 -12.08 14.71 3.39
CA VAL A 37 -11.51 13.36 3.55
C VAL A 37 -10.46 13.13 2.48
N THR A 38 -9.35 12.52 2.87
CA THR A 38 -8.29 12.09 1.95
C THR A 38 -7.91 10.65 2.28
N VAL A 39 -7.26 9.98 1.33
CA VAL A 39 -6.79 8.61 1.50
C VAL A 39 -5.30 8.54 1.18
N SER A 40 -4.56 7.78 1.97
CA SER A 40 -3.19 7.35 1.63
C SER A 40 -3.28 5.90 1.18
N ILE A 41 -2.58 5.54 0.11
CA ILE A 41 -2.68 4.21 -0.49
C ILE A 41 -1.28 3.62 -0.59
N GLY A 42 -1.14 2.39 -0.12
CA GLY A 42 0.02 1.54 -0.39
C GLY A 42 -0.29 0.54 -1.49
N VAL A 43 0.65 0.32 -2.39
CA VAL A 43 0.45 -0.53 -3.57
C VAL A 43 1.57 -1.54 -3.68
N ALA A 44 1.22 -2.80 -3.87
CA ALA A 44 2.16 -3.83 -4.27
C ALA A 44 1.61 -4.56 -5.51
N THR A 45 2.51 -5.12 -6.31
CA THR A 45 2.17 -5.94 -7.47
C THR A 45 2.93 -7.25 -7.40
N LEU A 46 2.26 -8.35 -7.76
CA LEU A 46 2.91 -9.64 -7.89
C LEU A 46 4.04 -9.55 -8.90
N SER A 47 5.15 -10.19 -8.55
CA SER A 47 6.34 -10.30 -9.38
C SER A 47 7.04 -11.62 -9.05
N PRO A 48 8.01 -12.09 -9.86
CA PRO A 48 8.78 -13.28 -9.49
C PRO A 48 9.48 -13.19 -8.13
N ALA A 49 9.74 -11.98 -7.63
CA ALA A 49 10.33 -11.72 -6.31
C ALA A 49 9.30 -11.57 -5.18
N VAL A 50 8.00 -11.55 -5.50
CA VAL A 50 6.88 -11.45 -4.54
C VAL A 50 5.93 -12.59 -4.88
N ALA A 51 6.20 -13.75 -4.28
CA ALA A 51 5.63 -15.01 -4.72
C ALA A 51 4.35 -15.37 -3.96
N THR A 52 4.12 -14.77 -2.79
CA THR A 52 2.99 -15.12 -1.94
C THR A 52 1.99 -13.97 -1.76
N PRO A 53 0.69 -14.27 -1.58
CA PRO A 53 -0.31 -13.27 -1.23
C PRO A 53 0.02 -12.53 0.07
N SER A 54 0.65 -13.21 1.05
CA SER A 54 1.04 -12.59 2.32
C SER A 54 2.10 -11.51 2.10
N GLU A 55 3.18 -11.83 1.39
CA GLU A 55 4.23 -10.85 1.03
C GLU A 55 3.65 -9.66 0.27
N LEU A 56 2.67 -9.90 -0.62
CA LEU A 56 2.02 -8.83 -1.37
C LEU A 56 1.27 -7.86 -0.44
N VAL A 57 0.55 -8.39 0.55
CA VAL A 57 -0.16 -7.59 1.55
C VAL A 57 0.83 -6.84 2.43
N ASP A 58 1.86 -7.51 2.94
CA ASP A 58 2.89 -6.92 3.79
C ASP A 58 3.60 -5.74 3.09
N LEU A 59 3.94 -5.91 1.80
CA LEU A 59 4.53 -4.84 0.99
C LEU A 59 3.57 -3.69 0.75
N ALA A 60 2.28 -3.96 0.54
CA ALA A 60 1.27 -2.93 0.39
C ALA A 60 1.11 -2.13 1.69
N ASP A 61 1.13 -2.79 2.84
CA ASP A 61 1.05 -2.14 4.16
C ASP A 61 2.29 -1.31 4.47
N GLN A 62 3.48 -1.80 4.17
CA GLN A 62 4.72 -1.02 4.27
C GLN A 62 4.66 0.23 3.37
N ALA A 63 4.17 0.10 2.14
CA ALA A 63 3.98 1.22 1.23
C ALA A 63 2.92 2.21 1.73
N LEU A 64 1.86 1.73 2.38
CA LEU A 64 0.84 2.57 3.01
C LEU A 64 1.44 3.35 4.19
N TYR A 65 2.26 2.69 5.00
CA TYR A 65 2.98 3.32 6.09
C TYR A 65 3.93 4.41 5.57
N ALA A 66 4.71 4.14 4.52
CA ALA A 66 5.55 5.13 3.86
C ALA A 66 4.73 6.33 3.35
N SER A 67 3.57 6.09 2.74
CA SER A 67 2.64 7.16 2.34
C SER A 67 2.21 8.04 3.52
N LYS A 68 1.91 7.43 4.68
CA LYS A 68 1.50 8.15 5.90
C LYS A 68 2.65 8.98 6.46
N GLN A 69 3.87 8.43 6.49
CA GLN A 69 5.06 9.11 7.03
C GLN A 69 5.54 10.26 6.14
N ALA A 70 5.42 10.12 4.82
CA ALA A 70 5.91 11.13 3.89
C ALA A 70 4.98 12.35 3.76
N GLY A 71 3.84 12.39 4.48
CA GLY A 71 2.91 13.53 4.51
C GLY A 71 1.46 13.18 4.14
N ARG A 72 1.10 11.90 4.08
CA ARG A 72 -0.26 11.40 3.76
C ARG A 72 -0.75 11.84 2.36
N ASN A 73 -2.02 11.55 2.08
CA ASN A 73 -2.75 11.89 0.86
C ASN A 73 -1.96 11.63 -0.44
N ARG A 74 -1.40 10.42 -0.55
CA ARG A 74 -0.56 9.99 -1.68
C ARG A 74 -0.66 8.50 -1.94
N VAL A 75 -0.21 8.10 -3.12
CA VAL A 75 0.00 6.70 -3.49
C VAL A 75 1.50 6.42 -3.47
N THR A 76 1.91 5.38 -2.76
CA THR A 76 3.29 4.87 -2.79
C THR A 76 3.23 3.42 -3.23
N HIS A 77 4.08 3.05 -4.19
CA HIS A 77 4.23 1.67 -4.62
C HIS A 77 5.43 1.05 -3.92
N ALA A 78 5.34 -0.21 -3.52
CA ALA A 78 6.40 -0.93 -2.81
C ALA A 78 7.74 -0.91 -3.58
N ALA A 79 7.67 -1.07 -4.90
CA ALA A 79 8.83 -0.95 -5.80
C ALA A 79 9.53 0.44 -5.80
N ASP A 80 8.86 1.50 -5.34
CA ASP A 80 9.46 2.84 -5.21
C ASP A 80 10.10 3.06 -3.83
N MET A 81 9.88 2.13 -2.89
CA MET A 81 10.50 2.17 -1.58
C MET A 81 11.94 1.65 -1.70
N ALA A 82 12.88 2.36 -1.10
CA ALA A 82 14.15 1.74 -0.73
C ALA A 82 13.85 0.51 0.13
N PRO A 83 14.60 -0.60 -0.03
CA PRO A 83 14.37 -1.81 0.75
C PRO A 83 14.36 -1.43 2.22
N GLN A 84 13.18 -1.53 2.84
CA GLN A 84 13.06 -1.32 4.28
C GLN A 84 13.83 -2.47 4.93
N PRO A 85 14.73 -2.21 5.89
CA PRO A 85 15.23 -3.30 6.72
C PRO A 85 14.02 -4.00 7.33
N CYS A 86 14.09 -5.34 7.38
CA CYS A 86 13.05 -6.23 7.88
C CYS A 86 12.30 -5.58 9.06
N ALA A 87 10.97 -5.54 8.98
CA ALA A 87 10.13 -4.97 10.04
C ALA A 87 10.56 -5.57 11.40
N PRO A 88 10.65 -4.75 12.47
CA PRO A 88 10.97 -5.29 13.78
C PRO A 88 9.89 -6.29 14.18
N CYS A 89 10.30 -7.50 14.59
CA CYS A 89 9.41 -8.54 15.05
C CYS A 89 8.45 -7.95 16.11
N LEU A 90 7.15 -8.00 15.84
CA LEU A 90 6.15 -7.69 16.85
C LEU A 90 6.26 -8.76 17.96
N PRO A 91 6.23 -8.38 19.25
CA PRO A 91 6.29 -9.35 20.34
C PRO A 91 5.02 -10.20 20.34
N GLY A 92 5.11 -11.44 19.83
CA GLY A 92 4.01 -12.41 19.86
C GLY A 92 3.89 -13.31 18.62
N GLU A 93 4.53 -12.97 17.51
CA GLU A 93 4.54 -13.82 16.31
C GLU A 93 5.78 -14.72 16.30
N SER A 94 5.56 -16.02 16.09
CA SER A 94 6.65 -17.00 15.98
C SER A 94 7.51 -16.70 14.75
N PRO A 95 8.84 -16.86 14.84
CA PRO A 95 9.72 -16.52 13.74
C PRO A 95 9.41 -17.38 12.51
N HIS A 96 8.99 -16.72 11.43
CA HIS A 96 8.94 -17.35 10.11
C HIS A 96 10.37 -17.68 9.66
N PRO A 97 10.65 -18.90 9.17
CA PRO A 97 11.96 -19.22 8.65
C PRO A 97 12.16 -18.46 7.33
N CYS A 98 13.11 -17.52 7.30
CA CYS A 98 13.70 -17.07 6.05
C CYS A 98 14.52 -18.22 5.47
N GLY A 99 14.08 -18.78 4.34
CA GLY A 99 14.77 -19.83 3.59
C GLY A 99 14.38 -19.78 2.12
#